data_AF-E2ATI4-F1
#
_entry.id   AF-E2ATI4-F1
#
_cell.length_a   1.000
_cell.length_b   1.000
_cell.length_c   1.000
_cell.angle_alpha   90.00
_cell.angle_beta   90.00
_cell.angle_gamma   90.00
#
_symmetry.space_group_name_H-M   'P 1'
#
loop_
_entity.id
_entity.type
_entity.pdbx_description
1 polymer ?
#
loop_
_entity_poly.entity_id
_entity_poly.type
_entity_poly.pdbx_seq_one_letter_code
_entity_poly.pdbx_strand_id
1 'polypeptide(L)' 'IYPFTFRRRQFPVKLAFAMTINKSQGQTFDKIAIDLRKDIFSHFFPGQLYVAFSVCRVRSWDSLKVY' A
#
# COMPACT_ATOMS: atom_id res chain seq x y z
N ILE A 1 -18.32 10.71 -25.53
CA ILE A 1 -18.54 9.25 -25.42
C ILE A 1 -17.68 8.61 -26.49
N TYR A 2 -16.65 7.84 -26.14
CA TYR A 2 -15.74 7.23 -27.13
C TYR A 2 -16.36 5.95 -27.71
N PRO A 3 -16.25 5.68 -29.03
CA PRO A 3 -16.97 4.60 -29.72
C PRO A 3 -16.27 3.24 -29.63
N PHE A 4 -15.45 2.98 -28.60
CA PHE A 4 -14.72 1.71 -28.48
C PHE A 4 -14.46 1.34 -27.01
N THR A 5 -14.45 0.02 -26.75
CA THR A 5 -14.22 -0.54 -25.42
C THR A 5 -12.74 -0.90 -25.25
N PHE A 6 -12.01 -0.17 -24.40
CA PHE A 6 -10.65 -0.56 -24.02
C PHE A 6 -10.68 -1.86 -23.21
N ARG A 7 -10.10 -2.92 -23.75
CA ARG A 7 -9.98 -4.22 -23.06
C ARG A 7 -8.51 -4.49 -22.75
N ARG A 8 -8.15 -4.45 -21.46
CA ARG A 8 -6.79 -4.74 -20.99
C ARG A 8 -6.54 -6.26 -21.01
N ARG A 9 -5.57 -6.71 -21.79
CA ARG A 9 -5.02 -8.08 -21.72
C ARG A 9 -3.63 -8.01 -21.08
N GLN A 10 -3.56 -8.36 -19.80
CA GLN A 10 -2.31 -8.46 -19.05
C GLN A 10 -2.44 -9.60 -18.05
N PHE A 11 -1.38 -10.36 -17.83
CA PHE A 11 -1.37 -11.39 -16.79
C PHE A 11 -1.64 -10.77 -15.42
N PRO A 12 -2.43 -11.41 -14.54
CA PRO A 12 -2.79 -10.88 -13.23
C PRO A 12 -1.63 -11.03 -12.21
N VAL A 13 -0.41 -10.76 -12.63
CA VAL A 13 0.81 -10.79 -11.81
C VAL A 13 1.36 -9.39 -11.67
N LYS A 14 1.70 -9.02 -10.44
CA LYS A 14 2.41 -7.77 -10.10
C LYS A 14 3.55 -8.13 -9.17
N LEU A 15 4.70 -7.50 -9.34
CA LEU A 15 5.77 -7.52 -8.34
C LEU A 15 5.20 -6.96 -7.04
N ALA A 16 4.98 -7.82 -6.05
CA ALA A 16 4.33 -7.48 -4.78
C ALA A 16 5.32 -7.35 -3.62
N PHE A 17 6.62 -7.22 -3.91
CA PHE A 17 7.67 -7.12 -2.89
C PHE A 17 7.65 -5.77 -2.15
N ALA A 18 7.32 -4.70 -2.87
CA ALA A 18 7.09 -3.37 -2.33
C ALA A 18 5.86 -2.77 -2.99
N MET A 19 4.97 -2.18 -2.21
CA MET A 19 3.78 -1.50 -2.71
C MET A 19 3.56 -0.21 -1.93
N THR A 20 2.91 0.76 -2.58
CA THR A 20 2.54 2.02 -1.92
C THR A 20 1.33 1.80 -1.01
N ILE A 21 1.20 2.64 0.03
CA ILE A 21 0.13 2.58 1.04
C ILE A 21 -1.26 2.59 0.39
N ASN A 22 -1.47 3.40 -0.66
CA ASN A 22 -2.76 3.44 -1.37
C ASN A 22 -3.09 2.15 -2.12
N LYS A 23 -2.09 1.33 -2.46
CA LYS A 23 -2.31 0.04 -3.12
C LYS A 23 -2.50 -1.10 -2.12
N SER A 24 -1.94 -0.98 -0.92
CA SER A 24 -2.13 -1.96 0.16
C SER A 24 -3.47 -1.80 0.87
N GLN A 25 -4.15 -0.66 0.71
CA GLN A 25 -5.44 -0.37 1.35
C GLN A 25 -6.47 -1.51 1.14
N GLY A 26 -6.97 -2.08 2.24
CA GLY A 26 -7.99 -3.13 2.22
C GLY A 26 -7.45 -4.55 2.03
N GLN A 27 -6.13 -4.74 1.98
CA GLN A 27 -5.49 -6.05 1.97
C GLN A 27 -5.03 -6.45 3.38
N THR A 28 -4.96 -7.76 3.63
CA THR A 28 -4.47 -8.33 4.89
C THR A 28 -3.14 -9.02 4.62
N PHE A 29 -2.12 -8.74 5.42
CA PHE A 29 -0.80 -9.34 5.26
C PHE A 29 -0.33 -9.92 6.59
N ASP A 30 0.37 -11.06 6.53
CA ASP A 30 0.88 -11.71 7.73
C ASP A 30 2.18 -11.06 8.24
N LYS A 31 3.03 -10.50 7.35
CA LYS A 31 4.26 -9.77 7.68
C LYS A 31 4.38 -8.53 6.80
N ILE A 32 4.64 -7.36 7.40
CA ILE A 32 4.78 -6.09 6.67
C ILE A 32 6.00 -5.33 7.20
N ALA A 33 6.77 -4.76 6.27
CA ALA A 33 7.75 -3.74 6.56
C ALA A 33 7.25 -2.40 6.00
N ILE A 34 7.19 -1.36 6.84
CA ILE A 34 6.88 0.00 6.42
C ILE A 34 8.20 0.77 6.40
N ASP A 35 8.63 1.17 5.20
CA ASP A 35 9.79 2.05 5.03
C ASP A 35 9.32 3.50 5.08
N LEU A 36 9.73 4.23 6.12
CA LEU A 36 9.33 5.62 6.37
C LEU A 36 10.41 6.64 5.96
N ARG A 37 11.47 6.21 5.27
CA ARG A 37 12.64 7.06 5.00
C ARG A 37 12.38 8.21 4.02
N LYS A 38 11.27 8.18 3.28
CA LYS A 38 10.96 9.18 2.25
C LYS A 38 9.54 9.75 2.46
N ASP A 39 9.50 11.02 2.86
CA ASP A 39 8.35 11.94 2.76
C ASP A 39 6.99 11.56 3.39
N ILE A 40 6.97 11.03 4.62
CA ILE A 40 5.72 10.94 5.42
C ILE A 40 5.50 12.18 6.30
N PHE A 41 6.56 12.98 6.52
CA PHE A 41 6.54 14.18 7.37
C PHE A 41 6.49 15.50 6.57
N SER A 42 6.26 15.44 5.27
CA SER A 42 6.10 16.65 4.47
C SER A 42 4.74 17.28 4.78
N HIS A 43 4.72 18.61 5.00
CA HIS A 43 3.55 19.41 5.44
C HIS A 43 2.27 19.20 4.60
N PHE A 44 2.41 18.62 3.40
CA PHE A 44 1.37 18.40 2.41
C PHE A 44 0.58 17.08 2.57
N PHE A 45 1.04 16.10 3.36
CA PHE A 45 0.29 14.85 3.62
C PHE A 45 0.39 14.35 5.08
N PRO A 46 -0.06 15.13 6.07
CA PRO A 46 -0.20 14.63 7.44
C PRO A 46 -1.17 13.43 7.47
N GLY A 47 -0.71 12.29 8.00
CA GLY A 47 -1.56 11.13 8.27
C GLY A 47 -1.34 9.89 7.41
N GLN A 48 -0.41 9.88 6.45
CA GLN A 48 -0.09 8.65 5.70
C GLN A 48 0.42 7.51 6.62
N LEU A 49 1.07 7.85 7.74
CA LEU A 49 1.47 6.89 8.76
C LEU A 49 0.26 6.22 9.44
N TYR A 50 -0.73 7.03 9.85
CA TYR A 50 -1.95 6.53 10.46
C TYR A 50 -2.76 5.67 9.48
N VAL A 51 -2.82 6.09 8.22
CA VAL A 51 -3.44 5.30 7.14
C VAL A 51 -2.68 3.98 6.98
N ALA A 52 -1.35 4.00 6.90
CA ALA A 52 -0.56 2.77 6.78
C ALA A 52 -0.83 1.77 7.92
N PHE A 53 -0.97 2.24 9.17
CA PHE A 53 -1.29 1.37 10.30
C PHE A 53 -2.76 0.92 10.34
N SER A 54 -3.71 1.77 9.94
CA SER A 54 -5.14 1.46 10.03
C SER A 54 -5.66 0.60 8.89
N VAL A 55 -5.15 0.79 7.66
CA VAL A 55 -5.65 0.06 6.48
C VAL A 55 -4.81 -1.12 6.03
N CYS A 56 -3.57 -1.26 6.51
CA CYS A 56 -2.90 -2.56 6.51
C CYS A 56 -3.40 -3.36 7.72
N ARG A 57 -4.30 -4.32 7.49
CA ARG A 57 -4.73 -5.22 8.55
C ARG A 57 -3.58 -6.16 8.89
N VAL A 58 -2.84 -5.82 9.95
CA VAL A 58 -1.80 -6.68 10.51
C VAL A 58 -2.44 -7.54 11.60
N ARG A 59 -2.20 -8.86 11.54
CA ARG A 59 -2.77 -9.82 12.50
C ARG A 59 -2.07 -9.80 13.87
N SER A 60 -0.84 -9.31 13.94
CA SER A 60 -0.07 -9.21 15.18
C SER A 60 0.92 -8.04 15.12
N TRP A 61 1.15 -7.39 16.26
CA TRP A 61 2.14 -6.31 16.38
C TRP A 61 3.58 -6.80 16.14
N ASP A 62 3.87 -8.07 16.43
CA ASP A 62 5.21 -8.66 16.25
C ASP A 62 5.62 -8.81 14.77
N SER A 63 4.65 -8.79 13.85
CA SER A 63 4.90 -8.97 12.42
C SER A 63 5.03 -7.66 11.63
N LEU A 64 4.95 -6.53 12.33
CA LEU A 64 5.12 -5.18 11.80
C LEU A 64 6.55 -4.70 12.09
N LYS A 65 7.32 -4.40 11.04
CA LYS A 65 8.62 -3.71 11.16
C LYS A 65 8.54 -2.34 10.52
N VAL A 66 9.06 -1.33 11.22
CA VAL A 66 9.11 0.06 10.74
C VAL A 66 10.58 0.43 10.55
N TYR A 67 10.95 0.91 9.36
CA TYR A 67 12.32 1.23 8.93
C TYR A 67 12.50 2.68 8.51
#